data_AF-A0A557SYC0-F1
#
_entry.id   AF-A0A557SYC0-F1
#
_cell.length_a   1.000
_cell.length_b   1.000
_cell.length_c   1.000
_cell.angle_alpha   90.00
_cell.angle_beta   90.00
_cell.angle_gamma   90.00
#
_symmetry.space_group_name_H-M   'P 1'
#
loop_
_entity.id
_entity.type
_entity.pdbx_description
1 polymer ?
#
loop_
_entity_poly.entity_id
_entity_poly.type
_entity_poly.pdbx_seq_one_letter_code
_entity_poly.pdbx_strand_id
1 'polypeptide(L)' 'MNVSKVYAKELLCTYGSNLGATKSKDIMIKNITNLFVIIFTAQKDEFDKFSPNINNMIESFRLSAVNLY' A
#
# COMPACT_ATOMS: atom_id res chain seq x y z
N MET A 1 14.50 19.49 15.98
CA MET A 1 14.32 18.89 14.64
C MET A 1 13.11 17.97 14.70
N ASN A 2 11.98 18.40 14.15
CA ASN A 2 10.74 17.61 14.16
C ASN A 2 10.81 16.64 12.99
N VAL A 3 11.45 15.49 13.20
CA VAL A 3 11.43 14.40 12.21
C VAL A 3 9.98 13.97 12.13
N SER A 4 9.29 14.30 11.04
CA SER A 4 7.92 13.87 10.77
C SER A 4 7.89 12.35 10.85
N LYS A 5 7.45 11.80 11.98
CA LYS A 5 7.37 10.36 12.20
C LYS A 5 6.35 9.80 11.22
N VAL A 6 6.85 9.02 10.26
CA VAL A 6 6.02 8.23 9.35
C VAL A 6 6.08 6.78 9.82
N TYR A 7 4.91 6.19 9.97
CA TYR A 7 4.73 4.79 10.29
C TYR A 7 4.11 4.09 9.10
N ALA A 8 4.59 2.90 8.75
CA ALA A 8 4.02 2.10 7.69
C ALA A 8 3.75 0.67 8.18
N LYS A 9 2.66 0.07 7.70
CA LYS A 9 2.34 -1.34 7.91
C LYS A 9 1.86 -1.93 6.60
N GLU A 10 2.45 -3.06 6.21
CA GLU A 10 1.95 -3.89 5.12
C GLU A 10 1.11 -5.03 5.69
N LEU A 11 0.00 -5.33 5.02
CA LEU A 11 -0.82 -6.51 5.23
C LEU A 11 -0.98 -7.23 3.90
N LEU A 12 -0.64 -8.52 3.87
CA LEU A 12 -0.88 -9.40 2.74
C LEU A 12 -1.94 -10.42 3.14
N CYS A 13 -3.04 -10.49 2.40
CA CYS A 13 -4.11 -11.42 2.69
C CYS A 13 -4.52 -12.22 1.44
N THR A 14 -5.06 -13.41 1.66
CA THR A 14 -5.64 -14.26 0.62
C THR A 14 -7.00 -14.73 1.12
N TYR A 15 -8.01 -14.61 0.27
CA TYR A 15 -9.39 -14.94 0.61
C TYR A 15 -10.16 -15.40 -0.64
N GLY A 16 -11.29 -16.07 -0.43
CA GLY A 16 -12.22 -16.38 -1.52
C GLY A 16 -13.13 -15.18 -1.82
N SER A 17 -13.27 -14.82 -3.08
CA SER A 17 -14.23 -13.82 -3.55
C SER A 17 -15.19 -14.42 -4.58
N ASN A 18 -16.13 -13.61 -5.09
CA ASN A 18 -16.97 -13.97 -6.23
C ASN A 18 -16.17 -14.16 -7.55
N LEU A 19 -14.88 -13.82 -7.55
CA LEU A 19 -13.94 -14.03 -8.65
C LEU A 19 -13.03 -15.24 -8.44
N GLY A 20 -13.18 -15.97 -7.31
CA GLY A 20 -12.30 -17.08 -6.93
C GLY A 20 -11.21 -16.65 -5.94
N ALA A 21 -10.10 -17.40 -5.91
CA ALA A 21 -9.00 -17.13 -4.98
C ALA A 21 -8.37 -15.76 -5.28
N THR A 22 -8.48 -14.84 -4.32
CA THR A 22 -8.10 -13.44 -4.44
C THR A 22 -7.02 -13.11 -3.44
N LYS A 23 -6.08 -12.24 -3.83
CA LYS A 23 -4.98 -11.79 -2.98
C LYS A 23 -5.00 -10.26 -2.93
N SER A 24 -4.76 -9.70 -1.74
CA SER A 24 -4.65 -8.25 -1.54
C SER A 24 -3.38 -7.90 -0.79
N LYS A 25 -2.71 -6.85 -1.24
CA LYS A 25 -1.63 -6.16 -0.55
C LYS A 25 -2.14 -4.77 -0.16
N ASP A 26 -2.18 -4.54 1.14
CA ASP A 26 -2.68 -3.32 1.74
C ASP A 26 -1.54 -2.66 2.50
N ILE A 27 -1.19 -1.42 2.14
CA ILE A 27 -0.14 -0.66 2.79
C ILE A 27 -0.76 0.57 3.44
N MET A 28 -0.68 0.62 4.76
CA MET A 28 -1.16 1.73 5.57
C MET A 28 0.02 2.59 5.97
N ILE A 29 -0.01 3.87 5.60
CA ILE A 29 1.05 4.84 5.88
C ILE A 29 0.44 5.97 6.71
N LYS A 30 0.92 6.14 7.94
CA LYS A 30 0.45 7.18 8.86
C LYS A 30 1.54 8.20 9.11
N ASN A 31 1.25 9.48 8.90
CA ASN A 31 2.04 10.58 9.42
C ASN A 31 1.32 11.20 10.64
N ILE A 32 1.77 12.36 11.12
CA ILE A 32 1.24 13.00 12.33
C ILE A 32 -0.27 13.26 12.24
N THR A 33 -0.75 13.65 11.05
CA THR A 33 -2.12 14.17 10.87
C THR A 33 -2.97 13.34 9.90
N ASN A 34 -2.34 12.52 9.05
CA ASN A 34 -2.99 11.83 7.95
C ASN A 34 -2.69 10.33 7.96
N LEU A 35 -3.66 9.55 7.49
CA LEU A 35 -3.54 8.14 7.16
C LEU A 35 -3.77 7.98 5.65
N PHE A 36 -2.81 7.36 4.97
CA PHE A 36 -2.88 6.96 3.57
C PHE A 36 -2.97 5.44 3.50
N VAL A 37 -3.75 4.93 2.56
CA VAL A 37 -3.87 3.48 2.32
C VAL A 37 -3.70 3.22 0.83
N ILE A 38 -2.77 2.34 0.49
CA ILE A 38 -2.58 1.82 -0.87
C ILE A 38 -3.06 0.38 -0.86
N ILE A 39 -4.03 0.05 -1.71
CA ILE A 39 -4.61 -1.29 -1.82
C ILE A 39 -4.43 -1.78 -3.24
N PHE A 40 -3.81 -2.95 -3.38
CA PHE A 40 -3.77 -3.69 -4.62
C PHE A 40 -4.41 -5.06 -4.42
N THR A 41 -5.52 -5.29 -5.11
CA THR A 41 -6.30 -6.53 -5.03
C THR A 41 -6.48 -7.09 -6.44
N ALA A 42 -6.22 -8.38 -6.60
CA ALA A 42 -6.44 -9.10 -7.86
C ALA A 42 -6.71 -10.59 -7.59
N GLN A 43 -7.18 -11.31 -8.62
CA GLN A 43 -7.16 -12.77 -8.59
C GLN A 43 -5.72 -13.27 -8.38
N LYS A 44 -5.54 -14.42 -7.75
CA LYS A 44 -4.23 -14.87 -7.26
C LYS A 44 -3.16 -14.92 -8.36
N ASP A 45 -3.51 -15.43 -9.54
CA ASP A 45 -2.64 -15.52 -10.71
C ASP A 45 -2.27 -14.13 -11.28
N GLU A 46 -3.25 -13.24 -11.41
CA GLU A 46 -3.01 -11.86 -11.84
C GLU A 46 -2.19 -11.07 -10.81
N PHE A 47 -2.47 -11.27 -9.52
CA PHE A 47 -1.74 -10.63 -8.43
C PHE A 47 -0.24 -10.94 -8.56
N ASP A 48 0.10 -12.23 -8.68
CA ASP A 48 1.50 -12.65 -8.75
C ASP A 48 2.17 -12.15 -10.05
N LYS A 49 1.43 -12.06 -11.16
CA LYS A 49 1.89 -11.48 -12.43
C LYS A 49 2.21 -9.98 -12.31
N PHE A 50 1.36 -9.20 -11.64
CA PHE A 50 1.50 -7.74 -11.57
C PHE A 50 2.26 -7.24 -10.34
N SER A 51 2.47 -8.10 -9.33
CA SER A 51 3.17 -7.78 -8.08
C SER A 51 4.51 -7.05 -8.28
N PRO A 52 5.40 -7.44 -9.22
CA PRO A 52 6.65 -6.70 -9.46
C PRO A 52 6.41 -5.23 -9.85
N ASN A 53 5.46 -4.97 -10.74
CA ASN A 53 5.14 -3.61 -11.18
C ASN A 53 4.51 -2.79 -10.05
N ILE A 54 3.62 -3.41 -9.27
CA ILE A 54 2.97 -2.77 -8.12
C ILE A 54 4.01 -2.43 -7.04
N ASN A 55 4.95 -3.32 -6.75
CA ASN A 55 6.03 -3.03 -5.81
C ASN A 55 6.89 -1.85 -6.27
N ASN A 56 7.24 -1.77 -7.56
CA ASN A 56 7.96 -0.62 -8.12
C ASN A 56 7.17 0.70 -7.96
N MET A 57 5.85 0.67 -8.15
CA MET A 57 4.99 1.85 -7.93
C MET A 57 4.96 2.27 -6.45
N ILE A 58 4.88 1.32 -5.53
CA ILE A 58 4.91 1.58 -4.09
C ILE A 58 6.28 2.12 -3.66
N GLU A 59 7.37 1.54 -4.14
CA GLU A 59 8.74 1.97 -3.82
C GLU A 59 9.06 3.37 -4.34
N SER A 60 8.42 3.78 -5.43
CA SER A 60 8.52 5.14 -5.98
C SER A 60 7.55 6.14 -5.35
N PHE A 61 6.60 5.68 -4.52
CA PHE A 61 5.66 6.56 -3.83
C PHE A 61 6.38 7.51 -2.87
N ARG A 62 6.05 8.80 -2.93
CA ARG A 62 6.60 9.84 -2.06
C ARG A 62 5.46 10.69 -1.52
N LEU A 63 5.48 10.91 -0.21
CA LEU A 63 4.65 11.93 0.43
C LEU A 63 5.46 13.23 0.46
N SER A 64 5.00 14.27 -0.24
CA SER A 64 5.56 15.61 -0.07
C SER A 64 5.28 16.07 1.37
N ALA A 65 6.28 16.62 2.05
CA ALA A 65 6.05 17.31 3.31
C ALA A 65 5.06 18.45 3.03
N VAL A 66 3.90 18.42 3.69
CA VAL A 66 2.97 19.55 3.66
C VAL A 66 3.66 20.67 4.44
N ASN A 67 4.23 21.65 3.73
CA ASN A 67 4.65 22.90 4.35
C ASN A 67 3.38 23.57 4.89
N LEU A 68 3.12 23.40 6.18
CA LEU A 68 2.17 24.23 6.90
C LEU A 68 2.86 25.60 7.06
N TYR A 69 2.48 26.53 6.20
CA TYR A 69 2.81 27.96 6.34
C TYR A 69 2.15 28.55 7.58
#